data_AF-A0A928ZGQ1-F1
#
_entry.id   AF-A0A928ZGQ1-F1
#
_cell.length_a   1.000
_cell.length_b   1.000
_cell.length_c   1.000
_cell.angle_alpha   90.00
_cell.angle_beta   90.00
_cell.angle_gamma   90.00
#
_symmetry.space_group_name_H-M   'P 1'
#
loop_
_entity.id
_entity.type
_entity.pdbx_description
1 polymer ?
#
loop_
_entity_poly.entity_id
_entity_poly.type
_entity_poly.pdbx_seq_one_letter_code
_entity_poly.pdbx_strand_id
1 'polypeptide(L)'
;MNKSSSTAVKTKARPKSSSRPISKFGPTPLQGSDLLQNVQINWLDSGKPVLEGLEKELVDVSLSHDDRVCLCVAGLGPQGCDIAPVTHRLREDWTALLSNSREPVMQQLLENSSDSVDLAGTRIWAAVEAVRKATNAQKFDLEIDRYEGDSILFRGITVDNQIYVLTFPLALTRGPERVVAVVVSNPQATASDRTPPKTAPTIPVENIYSISNPHENEKVFVVRSPVSYKETANLSQSVYFSHFFNWMGKIRDLAIWSIREPLGQHLATGEWGMVTNHAQTRILGEAGLNDVIEGRYWVANVSGPANSTVDFRYDWLKVLPDGSFERVAQSQLCMTWVNLAKQGPAEPKPLPDYLKKFINQLSDPSYTPQPLLELFADIYVGKKLYQALAGINSGRLLREQIFETSLEDTDAIGNINFANYYVWQGRIRDSFFHKLIPDSYRRTASQGEFRCLNSRVENLREALPFDQIQVNMSLRAVYENSVSLAFEYFRLTPDGNKQKLAVGEHEAAWFSRSQDGKFVPAPLPEVVRLALCEQS
;
A
#
# COMPACT_ATOMS: atom_id res chain seq x y z
N MET A 1 -48.22 56.81 -43.30
CA MET A 1 -49.10 55.69 -42.88
C MET A 1 -48.26 54.41 -42.84
N ASN A 2 -48.22 53.74 -41.69
CA ASN A 2 -48.08 52.29 -41.44
C ASN A 2 -47.46 51.43 -42.58
N LYS A 3 -46.44 50.60 -42.38
CA LYS A 3 -46.37 49.51 -41.38
C LYS A 3 -44.97 48.87 -41.38
N SER A 4 -44.65 48.27 -40.25
CA SER A 4 -43.54 47.38 -39.89
C SER A 4 -43.11 46.31 -40.90
N SER A 5 -41.80 46.01 -40.91
CA SER A 5 -41.28 44.64 -40.99
C SER A 5 -39.81 44.57 -40.55
N SER A 6 -39.56 43.81 -39.49
CA SER A 6 -38.26 43.42 -38.97
C SER A 6 -37.68 42.23 -39.75
N THR A 7 -36.38 42.23 -40.09
CA THR A 7 -35.55 41.02 -39.92
C THR A 7 -34.05 41.33 -39.88
N ALA A 8 -33.44 40.84 -38.80
CA ALA A 8 -32.07 40.49 -38.46
C ALA A 8 -30.90 40.66 -39.45
N VAL A 9 -29.80 41.26 -38.96
CA VAL A 9 -28.43 40.91 -39.34
C VAL A 9 -27.62 40.61 -38.08
N LYS A 10 -26.93 39.46 -38.12
CA LYS A 10 -26.06 38.87 -37.09
C LYS A 10 -24.76 39.66 -36.93
N THR A 11 -24.34 39.90 -35.69
CA THR A 11 -22.92 40.10 -35.33
C THR A 11 -22.56 39.33 -34.06
N LYS A 12 -21.46 38.59 -34.16
CA LYS A 12 -20.94 37.61 -33.19
C LYS A 12 -20.53 38.27 -31.86
N ALA A 13 -21.07 37.80 -30.75
CA ALA A 13 -20.56 38.07 -29.41
C ALA A 13 -19.63 36.94 -28.95
N ARG A 14 -18.45 37.29 -28.42
CA ARG A 14 -17.52 36.37 -27.72
C ARG A 14 -18.21 35.79 -26.47
N PRO A 15 -18.03 34.50 -26.15
CA PRO A 15 -18.65 33.91 -24.97
C PRO A 15 -18.02 34.42 -23.68
N LYS A 16 -18.89 34.82 -22.75
CA LYS A 16 -18.60 35.11 -21.34
C LYS A 16 -18.03 33.87 -20.67
N SER A 17 -16.96 34.04 -19.88
CA SER A 17 -16.48 33.02 -18.96
C SER A 17 -17.60 32.70 -17.95
N SER A 18 -18.09 31.47 -18.00
CA SER A 18 -19.03 30.95 -17.02
C SER A 18 -18.31 30.75 -15.68
N SER A 19 -18.72 31.54 -14.69
CA SER A 19 -18.45 31.29 -13.27
C SER A 19 -18.92 29.88 -12.90
N ARG A 20 -17.99 28.96 -12.64
CA ARG A 20 -18.28 27.70 -11.96
C ARG A 20 -18.32 27.95 -10.44
N PRO A 21 -19.24 27.31 -9.71
CA PRO A 21 -19.49 27.60 -8.30
C PRO A 21 -18.29 27.20 -7.44
N ILE A 22 -17.92 28.09 -6.52
CA ILE A 22 -17.02 27.80 -5.40
C ILE A 22 -17.71 26.71 -4.58
N SER A 23 -17.18 25.49 -4.62
CA SER A 23 -17.58 24.43 -3.70
C SER A 23 -17.11 24.85 -2.30
N LYS A 24 -18.05 25.15 -1.42
CA LYS A 24 -17.79 25.32 0.01
C LYS A 24 -17.22 24.00 0.55
N PHE A 25 -15.90 23.90 0.68
CA PHE A 25 -15.28 22.92 1.55
C PHE A 25 -15.44 23.43 2.99
N GLY A 26 -16.60 23.14 3.58
CA GLY A 26 -16.71 23.06 5.04
C GLY A 26 -16.33 21.64 5.48
N PRO A 27 -15.75 21.45 6.67
CA PRO A 27 -15.69 20.12 7.25
C PRO A 27 -17.13 19.62 7.36
N THR A 28 -17.40 18.45 6.77
CA THR A 28 -18.67 17.77 6.98
C THR A 28 -18.67 17.33 8.44
N PRO A 29 -19.60 17.79 9.30
CA PRO A 29 -19.65 17.29 10.67
C PRO A 29 -19.88 15.78 10.60
N LEU A 30 -19.14 15.04 11.41
CA LEU A 30 -19.33 13.61 11.65
C LEU A 30 -20.81 13.38 12.02
N GLN A 31 -21.64 13.02 11.04
CA GLN A 31 -23.00 12.54 11.29
C GLN A 31 -22.94 11.02 11.36
N GLY A 32 -22.48 10.55 12.51
CA GLY A 32 -22.65 9.18 13.00
C GLY A 32 -23.27 9.26 14.40
N SER A 33 -24.58 9.47 14.45
CA SER A 33 -25.38 9.32 15.67
C SER A 33 -25.48 7.83 16.03
N ASP A 34 -24.50 7.36 16.80
CA ASP A 34 -24.57 6.23 17.75
C ASP A 34 -23.16 5.75 18.20
N LEU A 35 -22.09 6.45 17.81
CA LEU A 35 -20.73 6.29 18.37
C LEU A 35 -20.26 7.51 19.17
N LEU A 36 -21.17 8.18 19.88
CA LEU A 36 -20.75 8.95 21.04
C LEU A 36 -20.44 7.98 22.18
N GLN A 37 -19.32 7.25 22.07
CA GLN A 37 -18.55 7.06 23.30
C GLN A 37 -18.34 8.48 23.83
N ASN A 38 -18.80 8.75 25.05
CA ASN A 38 -18.71 10.06 25.66
C ASN A 38 -17.23 10.40 25.84
N VAL A 39 -16.58 10.93 24.80
CA VAL A 39 -15.26 11.53 24.89
C VAL A 39 -15.43 12.77 25.75
N GLN A 40 -14.97 12.68 26.99
CA GLN A 40 -15.02 13.79 27.92
C GLN A 40 -13.71 14.55 27.85
N ILE A 41 -13.80 15.88 27.77
CA ILE A 41 -12.63 16.75 27.90
C ILE A 41 -12.43 17.01 29.39
N ASN A 42 -11.35 16.50 29.94
CA ASN A 42 -10.88 16.86 31.27
C ASN A 42 -9.70 17.81 31.18
N TRP A 43 -9.38 18.44 32.31
CA TRP A 43 -8.33 19.45 32.38
C TRP A 43 -7.29 19.03 33.43
N LEU A 44 -6.02 19.01 33.03
CA LEU A 44 -4.92 18.84 33.96
C LEU A 44 -4.74 20.11 34.80
N ASP A 45 -4.04 19.99 35.94
CA ASP A 45 -3.67 21.14 36.79
C ASP A 45 -2.85 22.19 36.03
N SER A 46 -2.17 21.78 34.95
CA SER A 46 -1.46 22.67 34.04
C SER A 46 -2.39 23.52 33.16
N GLY A 47 -3.70 23.29 33.20
CA GLY A 47 -4.67 23.88 32.29
C GLY A 47 -4.63 23.28 30.89
N LYS A 48 -3.98 22.13 30.67
CA LYS A 48 -4.02 21.41 29.38
C LYS A 48 -5.28 20.54 29.29
N PRO A 49 -6.08 20.63 28.21
CA PRO A 49 -7.19 19.72 27.96
C PRO A 49 -6.67 18.31 27.63
N VAL A 50 -7.36 17.28 28.10
CA VAL A 50 -7.10 15.86 27.81
C VAL A 50 -8.41 15.17 27.46
N LEU A 51 -8.34 14.18 26.57
CA LEU A 51 -9.49 13.41 26.11
C LEU A 51 -9.56 12.08 26.87
N GLU A 52 -10.57 11.92 27.73
CA GLU A 52 -10.82 10.66 28.41
C GLU A 52 -11.49 9.64 27.48
N GLY A 53 -11.00 8.39 27.55
CA GLY A 53 -11.49 7.28 26.73
C GLY A 53 -10.73 7.06 25.42
N LEU A 54 -9.78 7.94 25.06
CA LEU A 54 -8.94 7.84 23.86
C LEU A 54 -7.46 7.65 24.18
N GLU A 55 -7.10 7.26 25.41
CA GLU A 55 -5.71 7.17 25.86
C GLU A 55 -4.90 6.14 25.04
N LYS A 56 -5.58 5.09 24.56
CA LYS A 56 -4.96 4.04 23.73
C LYS A 56 -4.74 4.46 22.28
N GLU A 57 -5.44 5.48 21.80
CA GLU A 57 -5.36 5.96 20.42
C GLU A 57 -4.29 7.04 20.23
N LEU A 58 -3.60 7.44 21.31
CA LEU A 58 -2.57 8.49 21.31
C LEU A 58 -3.07 9.83 20.72
N VAL A 59 -4.37 10.11 20.86
CA VAL A 59 -4.96 11.39 20.46
C VAL A 59 -4.74 12.41 21.56
N ASP A 60 -4.14 13.54 21.22
CA ASP A 60 -3.93 14.66 22.13
C ASP A 60 -4.67 15.90 21.60
N VAL A 61 -4.85 16.90 22.46
CA VAL A 61 -5.56 18.15 22.14
C VAL A 61 -4.81 19.33 22.76
N SER A 62 -4.80 20.45 22.04
CA SER A 62 -4.27 21.72 22.55
C SER A 62 -5.21 22.85 22.22
N LEU A 63 -5.35 23.76 23.18
CA LEU A 63 -6.18 24.95 23.09
C LEU A 63 -5.32 26.21 23.27
N SER A 64 -5.67 27.24 22.52
CA SER A 64 -5.17 28.59 22.71
C SER A 64 -6.27 29.58 22.41
N HIS A 65 -6.36 30.66 23.17
CA HIS A 65 -7.35 31.69 22.89
C HIS A 65 -6.84 33.07 23.27
N ASP A 66 -7.46 34.07 22.67
CA ASP A 66 -7.47 35.44 23.16
C ASP A 66 -8.93 35.89 23.37
N ASP A 67 -9.17 37.19 23.62
CA ASP A 67 -10.51 37.73 23.86
C ASP A 67 -11.49 37.57 22.68
N ARG A 68 -11.03 37.13 21.50
CA ARG A 68 -11.81 37.11 20.24
C ARG A 68 -11.73 35.82 19.46
N VAL A 69 -10.67 35.03 19.63
CA VAL A 69 -10.40 33.82 18.85
C VAL A 69 -10.02 32.69 19.78
N CYS A 70 -10.59 31.52 19.52
CA CYS A 70 -10.16 30.26 20.12
C CYS A 70 -9.65 29.35 19.00
N LEU A 71 -8.43 28.85 19.16
CA LEU A 71 -7.78 27.85 18.32
C LEU A 71 -7.74 26.54 19.10
N CYS A 72 -8.30 25.49 18.50
CA CYS A 72 -8.22 24.12 18.99
C CYS A 72 -7.54 23.27 17.93
N VAL A 73 -6.55 22.48 18.34
CA VAL A 73 -5.94 21.44 17.51
C VAL A 73 -6.09 20.09 18.22
N ALA A 74 -6.45 19.07 17.45
CA ALA A 74 -6.56 17.70 17.93
C ALA A 74 -5.99 16.75 16.88
N GLY A 75 -5.27 15.72 17.31
CA GLY A 75 -4.61 14.80 16.38
C GLY A 75 -3.79 13.74 17.10
N LEU A 76 -3.23 12.83 16.32
CA LEU A 76 -2.36 11.77 16.82
C LEU A 76 -1.01 12.34 17.26
N GLY A 77 -0.55 11.92 18.42
CA GLY A 77 0.70 12.36 19.04
C GLY A 77 0.60 13.74 19.69
N PRO A 78 1.70 14.23 20.29
CA PRO A 78 1.73 15.46 21.07
C PRO A 78 1.14 16.66 20.33
N GLN A 79 0.12 17.29 20.90
CA GLN A 79 -0.53 18.48 20.34
C GLN A 79 -0.10 19.74 21.07
N GLY A 80 0.15 20.79 20.31
CA GLY A 80 0.48 22.12 20.82
C GLY A 80 0.06 23.19 19.83
N CYS A 81 -0.58 24.25 20.32
CA CYS A 81 -0.93 25.40 19.52
C CYS A 81 -0.88 26.69 20.33
N ASP A 82 -0.63 27.79 19.65
CA ASP A 82 -0.78 29.12 20.22
C ASP A 82 -1.37 30.08 19.17
N ILE A 83 -2.08 31.10 19.65
CA ILE A 83 -2.54 32.21 18.83
C ILE A 83 -2.37 33.50 19.62
N ALA A 84 -1.55 34.41 19.11
CA ALA A 84 -1.18 35.63 19.82
C ALA A 84 -1.32 36.86 18.92
N PRO A 85 -1.94 37.97 19.39
CA PRO A 85 -2.00 39.21 18.64
C PRO A 85 -0.61 39.86 18.53
N VAL A 86 -0.29 40.38 17.35
CA VAL A 86 0.91 41.18 17.13
C VAL A 86 0.70 42.55 17.77
N THR A 87 1.45 42.83 18.83
CA THR A 87 1.39 44.08 19.59
C THR A 87 2.76 44.73 19.65
N HIS A 88 2.78 46.06 19.67
CA HIS A 88 4.03 46.79 19.77
C HIS A 88 4.76 46.55 21.08
N ARG A 89 6.03 46.14 21.00
CA ARG A 89 6.98 46.01 22.13
C ARG A 89 8.38 46.36 21.67
N LEU A 90 9.18 46.94 22.56
CA LEU A 90 10.59 47.18 22.24
C LEU A 90 11.34 45.85 22.24
N ARG A 91 12.48 45.81 21.54
CA ARG A 91 13.33 44.60 21.49
C ARG A 91 13.75 44.14 22.89
N GLU A 92 14.07 45.09 23.77
CA GLU A 92 14.43 44.83 25.16
C GLU A 92 13.29 44.15 25.96
N ASP A 93 12.03 44.54 25.70
CA ASP A 93 10.86 43.92 26.32
C ASP A 93 10.69 42.47 25.84
N TRP A 94 10.94 42.22 24.55
CA TRP A 94 10.93 40.87 24.00
C TRP A 94 12.05 40.00 24.57
N THR A 95 13.26 40.54 24.71
CA THR A 95 14.39 39.84 25.31
C THR A 95 14.09 39.47 26.78
N ALA A 96 13.43 40.36 27.52
CA ALA A 96 12.99 40.09 28.89
C ALA A 96 11.92 38.98 28.97
N LEU A 97 10.99 38.93 28.01
CA LEU A 97 9.92 37.91 27.96
C LEU A 97 10.40 36.54 27.46
N LEU A 98 11.27 36.52 26.45
CA LEU A 98 11.70 35.32 25.75
C LEU A 98 13.00 34.71 26.31
N SER A 99 13.65 35.42 27.25
CA SER A 99 15.02 35.17 27.72
C SER A 99 16.09 35.41 26.64
N ASN A 100 17.29 35.79 27.10
CA ASN A 100 18.49 35.98 26.25
C ASN A 100 18.82 34.77 25.37
N SER A 101 18.40 33.56 25.78
CA SER A 101 18.57 32.33 25.00
C SER A 101 17.86 32.35 23.64
N ARG A 102 16.90 33.26 23.41
CA ARG A 102 16.15 33.38 22.15
C ARG A 102 16.60 34.55 21.28
N GLU A 103 17.57 35.34 21.75
CA GLU A 103 18.11 36.46 20.98
C GLU A 103 18.72 36.05 19.62
N PRO A 104 19.44 34.91 19.49
CA PRO A 104 19.93 34.46 18.19
C PRO A 104 18.80 34.19 17.18
N VAL A 105 17.68 33.61 17.65
CA VAL A 105 16.52 33.33 16.81
C VAL A 105 15.84 34.63 16.38
N MET A 106 15.69 35.58 17.30
CA MET A 106 15.18 36.93 17.00
C MET A 106 16.02 37.61 15.92
N GLN A 107 17.34 37.59 16.07
CA GLN A 107 18.24 38.17 15.08
C GLN A 107 18.11 37.51 13.71
N GLN A 108 18.05 36.17 13.66
CA GLN A 108 17.85 35.43 12.41
C GLN A 108 16.52 35.76 11.72
N LEU A 109 15.43 35.98 12.46
CA LEU A 109 14.16 36.41 11.89
C LEU A 109 14.26 37.80 11.26
N LEU A 110 14.85 38.75 11.97
CA LEU A 110 14.98 40.13 11.51
C LEU A 110 15.93 40.27 10.30
N GLU A 111 16.91 39.38 10.17
CA GLU A 111 17.86 39.38 9.05
C GLU A 111 17.33 38.63 7.81
N ASN A 112 16.60 37.52 8.01
CA ASN A 112 16.27 36.59 6.93
C ASN A 112 14.78 36.54 6.56
N SER A 113 13.93 37.32 7.22
CA SER A 113 12.52 37.46 6.89
C SER A 113 12.11 38.93 6.80
N SER A 114 10.92 39.19 6.28
CA SER A 114 10.33 40.54 6.30
C SER A 114 9.64 40.86 7.63
N ASP A 115 9.89 40.11 8.69
CA ASP A 115 9.24 40.30 9.99
C ASP A 115 9.69 41.62 10.64
N SER A 116 8.73 42.35 11.22
CA SER A 116 9.03 43.43 12.16
C SER A 116 9.47 42.85 13.51
N VAL A 117 10.06 43.68 14.38
CA VAL A 117 10.40 43.28 15.77
C VAL A 117 9.18 42.70 16.51
N ASP A 118 8.01 43.30 16.30
CA ASP A 118 6.77 42.86 16.92
C ASP A 118 6.31 41.50 16.39
N LEU A 119 6.40 41.28 15.07
CA LEU A 119 6.00 40.03 14.45
C LEU A 119 6.97 38.90 14.84
N ALA A 120 8.27 39.14 14.76
CA ALA A 120 9.31 38.17 15.12
C ALA A 120 9.20 37.76 16.60
N GLY A 121 9.04 38.72 17.51
CA GLY A 121 8.86 38.44 18.93
C GLY A 121 7.58 37.66 19.22
N THR A 122 6.46 38.04 18.61
CA THR A 122 5.17 37.32 18.75
C THR A 122 5.26 35.91 18.20
N ARG A 123 6.01 35.71 17.11
CA ARG A 123 6.22 34.40 16.49
C ARG A 123 7.04 33.46 17.37
N ILE A 124 8.13 33.95 17.95
CA ILE A 124 8.94 33.16 18.88
C ILE A 124 8.11 32.81 20.13
N TRP A 125 7.35 33.77 20.66
CA TRP A 125 6.43 33.53 21.77
C TRP A 125 5.45 32.39 21.47
N ALA A 126 4.72 32.51 20.36
CA ALA A 126 3.71 31.53 19.98
C ALA A 126 4.34 30.14 19.74
N ALA A 127 5.52 30.09 19.13
CA ALA A 127 6.25 28.84 18.94
C ALA A 127 6.67 28.19 20.27
N VAL A 128 7.18 28.97 21.22
CA VAL A 128 7.56 28.51 22.56
C VAL A 128 6.35 27.92 23.29
N GLU A 129 5.20 28.61 23.27
CA GLU A 129 3.99 28.14 23.93
C GLU A 129 3.44 26.86 23.28
N ALA A 130 3.49 26.74 21.96
CA ALA A 130 3.11 25.51 21.27
C ALA A 130 4.01 24.32 21.67
N VAL A 131 5.35 24.51 21.74
CA VAL A 131 6.28 23.45 22.20
C VAL A 131 6.00 23.06 23.65
N ARG A 132 5.76 24.04 24.54
CA ARG A 132 5.43 23.78 25.95
C ARG A 132 4.15 22.97 26.09
N LYS A 133 3.09 23.31 25.38
CA LYS A 133 1.80 22.59 25.43
C LYS A 133 1.92 21.16 24.89
N ALA A 134 2.78 20.94 23.90
CA ALA A 134 3.02 19.60 23.36
C ALA A 134 3.89 18.71 24.26
N THR A 135 4.90 19.28 24.93
CA THR A 135 5.94 18.48 25.60
C THR A 135 5.93 18.57 27.12
N ASN A 136 5.25 19.55 27.70
CA ASN A 136 5.40 20.00 29.09
C ASN A 136 6.84 20.41 29.49
N ALA A 137 7.75 20.55 28.52
CA ALA A 137 9.14 20.89 28.79
C ALA A 137 9.29 22.38 29.15
N GLN A 138 9.91 22.65 30.30
CA GLN A 138 10.19 24.01 30.76
C GLN A 138 11.47 24.60 30.13
N LYS A 139 12.41 23.73 29.74
CA LYS A 139 13.68 24.09 29.11
C LYS A 139 13.85 23.30 27.82
N PHE A 140 14.13 24.01 26.73
CA PHE A 140 14.38 23.45 25.40
C PHE A 140 15.07 24.48 24.52
N ASP A 141 15.78 24.03 23.50
CA ASP A 141 16.30 24.91 22.47
C ASP A 141 15.26 25.12 21.38
N LEU A 142 15.28 26.29 20.75
CA LEU A 142 14.38 26.64 19.66
C LEU A 142 15.25 27.16 18.53
N GLU A 143 15.10 26.57 17.36
CA GLU A 143 15.85 26.90 16.16
C GLU A 143 14.88 27.10 15.00
N ILE A 144 15.30 27.84 13.98
CA ILE A 144 14.56 27.97 12.73
C ILE A 144 15.02 26.86 11.79
N ASP A 145 14.07 26.05 11.32
CA ASP A 145 14.33 24.97 10.37
C ASP A 145 14.18 25.45 8.93
N ARG A 146 13.11 26.20 8.64
CA ARG A 146 12.77 26.63 7.27
C ARG A 146 11.94 27.92 7.23
N TYR A 147 12.16 28.71 6.19
CA TYR A 147 11.31 29.83 5.77
C TYR A 147 10.54 29.47 4.50
N GLU A 148 9.25 29.78 4.43
CA GLU A 148 8.41 29.62 3.24
C GLU A 148 7.39 30.76 3.16
N GLY A 149 7.69 31.79 2.36
CA GLY A 149 6.89 33.01 2.33
C GLY A 149 6.88 33.72 3.69
N ASP A 150 5.70 33.98 4.23
CA ASP A 150 5.46 34.54 5.57
C ASP A 150 5.37 33.46 6.68
N SER A 151 5.48 32.20 6.29
CA SER A 151 5.43 31.04 7.17
C SER A 151 6.83 30.61 7.58
N ILE A 152 7.01 30.29 8.86
CA ILE A 152 8.30 29.91 9.43
C ILE A 152 8.11 28.65 10.26
N LEU A 153 8.94 27.65 9.97
CA LEU A 153 8.99 26.40 10.69
C LEU A 153 10.10 26.45 11.73
N PHE A 154 9.74 26.27 12.99
CA PHE A 154 10.68 26.12 14.10
C PHE A 154 10.88 24.66 14.47
N ARG A 155 12.04 24.38 15.06
CA ARG A 155 12.38 23.12 15.71
C ARG A 155 12.65 23.37 17.19
N GLY A 156 11.78 22.83 18.05
CA GLY A 156 11.94 22.78 19.50
C GLY A 156 12.66 21.51 19.91
N ILE A 157 13.83 21.62 20.54
CA ILE A 157 14.69 20.50 20.91
C ILE A 157 14.67 20.34 22.43
N THR A 158 14.06 19.25 22.89
CA THR A 158 14.06 18.82 24.31
C THR A 158 15.10 17.70 24.50
N VAL A 159 15.31 17.27 25.75
CA VAL A 159 16.25 16.16 26.06
C VAL A 159 15.82 14.85 25.37
N ASP A 160 14.52 14.60 25.29
CA ASP A 160 13.97 13.30 24.86
C ASP A 160 13.40 13.33 23.44
N ASN A 161 13.08 14.51 22.89
CA ASN A 161 12.37 14.61 21.62
C ASN A 161 12.58 15.96 20.89
N GLN A 162 12.26 16.00 19.60
CA GLN A 162 12.19 17.21 18.79
C GLN A 162 10.77 17.44 18.28
N ILE A 163 10.26 18.66 18.41
CA ILE A 163 8.93 19.06 17.94
C ILE A 163 9.08 20.15 16.87
N TYR A 164 8.29 20.03 15.82
CA TYR A 164 8.22 21.03 14.76
C TYR A 164 7.00 21.92 14.96
N VAL A 165 7.19 23.24 14.85
CA VAL A 165 6.11 24.21 15.00
C VAL A 165 6.06 25.11 13.77
N LEU A 166 4.95 25.03 13.03
CA LEU A 166 4.68 25.93 11.93
C LEU A 166 4.05 27.21 12.48
N THR A 167 4.59 28.35 12.07
CA THR A 167 4.04 29.66 12.40
C THR A 167 3.74 30.48 11.16
N PHE A 168 2.65 31.25 11.18
CA PHE A 168 2.30 32.17 10.09
C PHE A 168 1.41 33.31 10.60
N PRO A 169 1.51 34.51 10.00
CA PRO A 169 0.60 35.60 10.33
C PRO A 169 -0.80 35.32 9.80
N LEU A 170 -1.81 35.80 10.54
CA LEU A 170 -3.22 35.65 10.22
C LEU A 170 -3.94 36.97 10.47
N ALA A 171 -4.38 37.61 9.39
CA ALA A 171 -5.28 38.75 9.43
C ALA A 171 -6.74 38.28 9.41
N LEU A 172 -7.46 38.50 10.51
CA LEU A 172 -8.89 38.22 10.61
C LEU A 172 -9.72 39.48 10.35
N THR A 173 -11.04 39.31 10.13
CA THR A 173 -11.97 40.43 9.87
C THR A 173 -12.00 41.48 11.01
N ARG A 174 -11.56 41.13 12.23
CA ARG A 174 -11.59 42.01 13.40
C ARG A 174 -10.31 41.89 14.24
N GLY A 175 -9.78 43.02 14.68
CA GLY A 175 -8.65 43.12 15.60
C GLY A 175 -7.30 43.17 14.87
N PRO A 176 -6.19 43.17 15.63
CA PRO A 176 -4.84 43.17 15.05
C PRO A 176 -4.54 41.85 14.32
N GLU A 177 -3.52 41.87 13.46
CA GLU A 177 -2.91 40.65 12.94
C GLU A 177 -2.45 39.75 14.09
N ARG A 178 -2.48 38.44 13.89
CA ARG A 178 -2.07 37.44 14.87
C ARG A 178 -1.00 36.55 14.28
N VAL A 179 -0.16 35.97 15.14
CA VAL A 179 0.61 34.79 14.76
C VAL A 179 -0.14 33.55 15.23
N VAL A 180 -0.34 32.62 14.32
CA VAL A 180 -0.77 31.25 14.63
C VAL A 180 0.49 30.39 14.73
N ALA A 181 0.59 29.58 15.77
CA ALA A 181 1.59 28.53 15.92
C ALA A 181 0.90 27.19 16.11
N VAL A 182 1.28 26.19 15.34
CA VAL A 182 0.74 24.82 15.47
C VAL A 182 1.86 23.81 15.37
N VAL A 183 1.84 22.81 16.24
CA VAL A 183 2.71 21.65 16.13
C VAL A 183 2.35 20.88 14.87
N VAL A 184 3.37 20.56 14.07
CA VAL A 184 3.22 19.80 12.84
C VAL A 184 4.07 18.53 12.90
N SER A 185 3.65 17.49 12.19
CA SER A 185 4.48 16.31 12.02
C SER A 185 5.79 16.69 11.35
N ASN A 186 6.88 16.02 11.73
CA ASN A 186 8.20 16.27 11.17
C ASN A 186 8.13 16.29 9.62
N PRO A 187 8.46 17.41 8.96
CA PRO A 187 8.43 17.49 7.50
C PRO A 187 9.51 16.62 6.84
N GLN A 188 10.53 16.19 7.59
CA GLN A 188 11.42 15.12 7.15
C GLN A 188 10.77 13.74 7.28
N ALA A 189 9.86 13.48 8.24
CA ALA A 189 9.14 12.19 8.25
C ALA A 189 8.23 11.99 7.01
N THR A 190 7.85 13.06 6.32
CA THR A 190 7.07 12.99 5.06
C THR A 190 7.92 13.17 3.78
N ALA A 191 9.11 13.76 3.86
CA ALA A 191 9.99 14.00 2.70
C ALA A 191 11.34 13.25 2.72
N SER A 192 11.87 12.83 3.87
CA SER A 192 13.18 12.16 4.00
C SER A 192 13.13 10.65 3.84
N ASP A 193 11.95 10.08 3.56
CA ASP A 193 11.81 8.68 3.18
C ASP A 193 11.88 8.48 1.65
N ARG A 194 12.33 9.50 0.92
CA ARG A 194 12.76 9.43 -0.49
C ARG A 194 14.26 9.59 -0.66
N THR A 195 15.02 9.50 0.42
CA THR A 195 16.43 9.16 0.31
C THR A 195 16.49 7.66 0.03
N PRO A 196 17.11 7.18 -1.06
CA PRO A 196 17.48 5.77 -1.13
C PRO A 196 18.20 5.43 0.17
N PRO A 197 17.98 4.24 0.76
CA PRO A 197 18.69 3.84 1.97
C PRO A 197 20.18 4.16 1.76
N LYS A 198 20.77 4.91 2.70
CA LYS A 198 22.22 5.20 2.71
C LYS A 198 22.93 3.88 2.43
N THR A 199 23.48 3.78 1.22
CA THR A 199 24.18 2.63 0.63
C THR A 199 24.19 1.41 1.54
N ALA A 200 23.12 0.60 1.46
CA ALA A 200 23.26 -0.81 1.75
C ALA A 200 24.41 -1.32 0.87
N PRO A 201 25.27 -2.25 1.34
CA PRO A 201 26.34 -2.75 0.51
C PRO A 201 25.72 -3.28 -0.78
N THR A 202 26.03 -2.62 -1.89
CA THR A 202 25.51 -2.99 -3.20
C THR A 202 26.16 -4.31 -3.55
N ILE A 203 25.33 -5.35 -3.71
CA ILE A 203 25.74 -6.57 -4.39
C ILE A 203 26.44 -6.12 -5.69
N PRO A 204 27.70 -6.53 -5.95
CA PRO A 204 28.41 -6.12 -7.15
C PRO A 204 27.56 -6.38 -8.39
N VAL A 205 27.55 -5.46 -9.35
CA VAL A 205 26.68 -5.53 -10.54
C VAL A 205 26.88 -6.85 -11.29
N GLU A 206 28.09 -7.41 -11.30
CA GLU A 206 28.36 -8.74 -11.88
C GLU A 206 27.61 -9.92 -11.20
N ASN A 207 27.11 -9.74 -9.98
CA ASN A 207 26.50 -10.81 -9.16
C ASN A 207 24.98 -10.65 -8.99
N ILE A 208 24.34 -9.67 -9.64
CA ILE A 208 22.89 -9.44 -9.53
C ILE A 208 22.06 -10.43 -10.34
N TYR A 209 22.66 -11.10 -11.33
CA TYR A 209 21.99 -12.09 -12.16
C TYR A 209 22.82 -13.37 -12.32
N SER A 210 22.21 -14.52 -12.07
CA SER A 210 22.83 -15.83 -12.32
C SER A 210 21.78 -16.91 -12.56
N ILE A 211 22.19 -17.98 -13.23
CA ILE A 211 21.40 -19.21 -13.38
C ILE A 211 22.28 -20.37 -12.98
N SER A 212 21.78 -21.25 -12.12
CA SER A 212 22.47 -22.47 -11.69
C SER A 212 21.57 -23.68 -11.93
N ASN A 213 22.08 -24.64 -12.68
CA ASN A 213 21.38 -25.89 -12.98
C ASN A 213 21.45 -26.84 -11.77
N PRO A 214 20.45 -27.73 -11.61
CA PRO A 214 20.53 -28.82 -10.63
C PRO A 214 21.74 -29.71 -10.92
N HIS A 215 22.31 -30.27 -9.87
CA HIS A 215 23.44 -31.21 -9.92
C HIS A 215 23.21 -32.35 -8.91
N GLU A 216 24.06 -33.39 -8.92
CA GLU A 216 23.76 -34.65 -8.21
C GLU A 216 23.45 -34.50 -6.71
N ASN A 217 24.07 -33.52 -6.04
CA ASN A 217 23.89 -33.27 -4.60
C ASN A 217 22.80 -32.22 -4.29
N GLU A 218 22.32 -31.48 -5.29
CA GLU A 218 21.32 -30.42 -5.11
C GLU A 218 20.41 -30.36 -6.33
N LYS A 219 19.21 -30.94 -6.20
CA LYS A 219 18.20 -31.03 -7.27
C LYS A 219 17.33 -29.77 -7.36
N VAL A 220 17.95 -28.61 -7.17
CA VAL A 220 17.28 -27.31 -7.19
C VAL A 220 17.82 -26.50 -8.35
N PHE A 221 16.91 -25.96 -9.17
CA PHE A 221 17.26 -24.95 -10.17
C PHE A 221 17.19 -23.58 -9.53
N VAL A 222 18.21 -22.76 -9.73
CA VAL A 222 18.32 -21.45 -9.07
C VAL A 222 18.46 -20.35 -10.10
N VAL A 223 17.68 -19.29 -9.93
CA VAL A 223 17.80 -18.04 -10.70
C VAL A 223 17.96 -16.89 -9.72
N ARG A 224 19.01 -16.11 -9.89
CA ARG A 224 19.19 -14.83 -9.22
C ARG A 224 18.86 -13.70 -10.19
N SER A 225 18.10 -12.70 -9.75
CA SER A 225 17.76 -11.53 -10.56
C SER A 225 17.48 -10.31 -9.67
N PRO A 226 17.80 -9.08 -10.11
CA PRO A 226 17.36 -7.89 -9.40
C PRO A 226 15.84 -7.72 -9.52
N VAL A 227 15.25 -7.03 -8.54
CA VAL A 227 13.86 -6.55 -8.60
C VAL A 227 13.78 -5.36 -9.55
N SER A 228 12.78 -5.35 -10.44
CA SER A 228 12.55 -4.25 -11.38
C SER A 228 11.54 -3.22 -10.86
N TYR A 229 11.63 -1.99 -11.38
CA TYR A 229 10.69 -0.91 -11.06
C TYR A 229 9.22 -1.26 -11.30
N LYS A 230 8.92 -2.10 -12.31
CA LYS A 230 7.54 -2.50 -12.61
C LYS A 230 6.96 -3.38 -11.50
N GLU A 231 7.79 -4.15 -10.81
CA GLU A 231 7.38 -5.11 -9.79
C GLU A 231 7.12 -4.45 -8.44
N THR A 232 7.78 -3.34 -8.14
CA THR A 232 7.65 -2.57 -6.89
C THR A 232 6.43 -1.63 -6.90
N ALA A 233 5.24 -2.18 -7.18
CA ALA A 233 4.04 -1.39 -7.43
C ALA A 233 3.26 -0.99 -6.15
N ASN A 234 3.57 -1.58 -4.99
CA ASN A 234 3.00 -1.15 -3.72
C ASN A 234 3.39 0.29 -3.37
N LEU A 235 2.64 0.94 -2.48
CA LEU A 235 2.92 2.30 -2.02
C LEU A 235 4.21 2.39 -1.20
N SER A 236 4.62 1.34 -0.49
CA SER A 236 5.97 1.27 0.13
C SER A 236 7.11 1.03 -0.88
N GLN A 237 6.82 0.85 -2.17
CA GLN A 237 7.80 0.47 -3.20
C GLN A 237 8.42 -0.93 -3.02
N SER A 238 7.65 -1.87 -2.48
CA SER A 238 8.01 -3.29 -2.51
C SER A 238 7.19 -4.10 -3.51
N VAL A 239 7.66 -5.31 -3.77
CA VAL A 239 7.13 -6.25 -4.77
C VAL A 239 5.64 -6.49 -4.56
N TYR A 240 4.86 -6.24 -5.60
CA TYR A 240 3.42 -6.50 -5.60
C TYR A 240 3.13 -7.98 -5.88
N PHE A 241 2.21 -8.58 -5.12
CA PHE A 241 2.10 -10.04 -4.97
C PHE A 241 1.89 -10.81 -6.29
N SER A 242 1.19 -10.23 -7.26
CA SER A 242 0.93 -10.90 -8.54
C SER A 242 2.21 -11.20 -9.32
N HIS A 243 3.31 -10.48 -9.04
CA HIS A 243 4.59 -10.71 -9.71
C HIS A 243 5.26 -12.03 -9.33
N PHE A 244 5.00 -12.59 -8.14
CA PHE A 244 5.50 -13.93 -7.80
C PHE A 244 4.93 -15.00 -8.75
N PHE A 245 3.71 -14.83 -9.25
CA PHE A 245 3.12 -15.73 -10.25
C PHE A 245 3.75 -15.59 -11.63
N ASN A 246 4.13 -14.36 -12.02
CA ASN A 246 4.90 -14.13 -13.23
C ASN A 246 6.30 -14.75 -13.11
N TRP A 247 6.95 -14.60 -11.95
CA TRP A 247 8.27 -15.18 -11.69
C TRP A 247 8.24 -16.71 -11.67
N MET A 248 7.18 -17.33 -11.13
CA MET A 248 6.99 -18.79 -11.21
C MET A 248 7.03 -19.29 -12.65
N GLY A 249 6.27 -18.63 -13.54
CA GLY A 249 6.28 -18.94 -14.97
C GLY A 249 7.66 -18.75 -15.59
N LYS A 250 8.29 -17.60 -15.34
CA LYS A 250 9.61 -17.26 -15.89
C LYS A 250 10.70 -18.26 -15.47
N ILE A 251 10.80 -18.61 -14.19
CA ILE A 251 11.83 -19.55 -13.70
C ILE A 251 11.58 -20.95 -14.27
N ARG A 252 10.32 -21.41 -14.31
CA ARG A 252 9.98 -22.69 -14.92
C ARG A 252 10.39 -22.72 -16.39
N ASP A 253 10.12 -21.65 -17.14
CA ASP A 253 10.44 -21.55 -18.57
C ASP A 253 11.96 -21.52 -18.82
N LEU A 254 12.74 -20.93 -17.90
CA LEU A 254 14.20 -21.02 -17.91
C LEU A 254 14.69 -22.43 -17.56
N ALA A 255 14.07 -23.10 -16.58
CA ALA A 255 14.47 -24.45 -16.17
C ALA A 255 14.24 -25.48 -17.29
N ILE A 256 13.11 -25.40 -18.00
CA ILE A 256 12.78 -26.32 -19.12
C ILE A 256 13.56 -26.01 -20.40
N TRP A 257 14.51 -25.07 -20.41
CA TRP A 257 15.19 -24.63 -21.63
C TRP A 257 15.81 -25.79 -22.41
N SER A 258 16.41 -26.76 -21.71
CA SER A 258 17.02 -27.95 -22.30
C SER A 258 16.03 -28.89 -23.01
N ILE A 259 14.75 -28.82 -22.66
CA ILE A 259 13.67 -29.64 -23.24
C ILE A 259 12.64 -28.80 -24.01
N ARG A 260 12.93 -27.52 -24.25
CA ARG A 260 11.97 -26.58 -24.84
C ARG A 260 11.54 -26.98 -26.26
N GLU A 261 12.46 -27.48 -27.06
CA GLU A 261 12.18 -27.92 -28.43
C GLU A 261 11.22 -29.12 -28.49
N PRO A 262 11.52 -30.28 -27.88
CA PRO A 262 10.60 -31.42 -27.91
C PRO A 262 9.26 -31.10 -27.21
N LEU A 263 9.28 -30.29 -26.15
CA LEU A 263 8.06 -29.81 -25.52
C LEU A 263 7.22 -28.94 -26.48
N GLY A 264 7.85 -27.98 -27.15
CA GLY A 264 7.20 -27.11 -28.11
C GLY A 264 6.59 -27.89 -29.27
N GLN A 265 7.28 -28.93 -29.77
CA GLN A 265 6.75 -29.81 -30.83
C GLN A 265 5.47 -30.53 -30.39
N HIS A 266 5.41 -31.06 -29.16
CA HIS A 266 4.18 -31.66 -28.64
C HIS A 266 3.05 -30.64 -28.50
N LEU A 267 3.32 -29.49 -27.89
CA LEU A 267 2.29 -28.47 -27.64
C LEU A 267 1.76 -27.87 -28.94
N ALA A 268 2.60 -27.71 -29.96
CA ALA A 268 2.23 -27.18 -31.27
C ALA A 268 1.21 -28.07 -32.04
N THR A 269 1.08 -29.35 -31.67
CA THR A 269 0.06 -30.23 -32.28
C THR A 269 -1.37 -29.85 -31.87
N GLY A 270 -1.54 -29.16 -30.73
CA GLY A 270 -2.84 -28.93 -30.10
C GLY A 270 -3.48 -30.19 -29.50
N GLU A 271 -2.82 -31.36 -29.60
CA GLU A 271 -3.30 -32.62 -29.02
C GLU A 271 -2.77 -32.85 -27.60
N TRP A 272 -1.80 -32.06 -27.15
CA TRP A 272 -1.14 -32.22 -25.85
C TRP A 272 -1.09 -30.90 -25.10
N GLY A 273 -1.22 -30.96 -23.77
CA GLY A 273 -1.22 -29.80 -22.91
C GLY A 273 -0.55 -30.01 -21.56
N MET A 274 0.05 -28.95 -21.04
CA MET A 274 0.43 -28.82 -19.62
C MET A 274 -0.60 -27.92 -18.94
N VAL A 275 -1.65 -28.51 -18.38
CA VAL A 275 -2.75 -27.74 -17.79
C VAL A 275 -2.40 -27.39 -16.35
N THR A 276 -2.52 -26.12 -15.99
CA THR A 276 -2.36 -25.68 -14.60
C THR A 276 -3.61 -26.03 -13.81
N ASN A 277 -3.45 -26.80 -12.74
CA ASN A 277 -4.55 -27.18 -11.84
C ASN A 277 -4.78 -26.07 -10.81
N HIS A 278 -3.71 -25.63 -10.16
CA HIS A 278 -3.72 -24.53 -9.20
C HIS A 278 -2.35 -23.89 -9.08
N ALA A 279 -2.34 -22.64 -8.62
CA ALA A 279 -1.14 -22.00 -8.11
C ALA A 279 -1.43 -21.33 -6.76
N GLN A 280 -0.38 -21.12 -5.97
CA GLN A 280 -0.48 -20.43 -4.69
C GLN A 280 0.82 -19.71 -4.39
N THR A 281 0.73 -18.55 -3.73
CA THR A 281 1.88 -17.87 -3.12
C THR A 281 1.51 -17.43 -1.72
N ARG A 282 2.36 -17.76 -0.75
CA ARG A 282 2.36 -17.18 0.61
C ARG A 282 3.50 -16.17 0.70
N ILE A 283 3.18 -14.95 1.10
CA ILE A 283 4.13 -13.87 1.31
C ILE A 283 4.62 -13.94 2.76
N LEU A 284 5.94 -14.02 2.92
CA LEU A 284 6.65 -14.28 4.17
C LEU A 284 7.63 -13.17 4.55
N GLY A 285 7.79 -12.18 3.68
CA GLY A 285 8.60 -11.00 3.94
C GLY A 285 8.42 -9.94 2.85
N GLU A 286 9.35 -9.00 2.81
CA GLU A 286 9.31 -7.86 1.89
C GLU A 286 10.57 -7.83 1.03
N ALA A 287 10.43 -7.42 -0.24
CA ALA A 287 11.52 -7.10 -1.14
C ALA A 287 11.23 -5.81 -1.90
N GLY A 288 12.23 -4.96 -2.05
CA GLY A 288 12.16 -3.66 -2.74
C GLY A 288 13.12 -3.56 -3.93
N LEU A 289 13.19 -2.36 -4.50
CA LEU A 289 13.92 -2.08 -5.74
C LEU A 289 15.43 -2.38 -5.67
N ASN A 290 16.04 -2.24 -4.49
CA ASN A 290 17.47 -2.44 -4.29
C ASN A 290 17.82 -3.89 -3.96
N ASP A 291 16.82 -4.78 -3.89
CA ASP A 291 17.02 -6.16 -3.52
C ASP A 291 17.30 -7.04 -4.74
N VAL A 292 18.07 -8.08 -4.50
CA VAL A 292 18.28 -9.18 -5.45
C VAL A 292 17.54 -10.40 -4.91
N ILE A 293 16.73 -11.02 -5.75
CA ILE A 293 15.96 -12.22 -5.40
C ILE A 293 16.62 -13.45 -6.01
N GLU A 294 16.89 -14.43 -5.16
CA GLU A 294 17.18 -15.79 -5.53
C GLU A 294 15.89 -16.62 -5.51
N GLY A 295 15.40 -16.99 -6.68
CA GLY A 295 14.30 -17.92 -6.86
C GLY A 295 14.84 -19.34 -7.00
N ARG A 296 14.43 -20.22 -6.09
CA ARG A 296 14.74 -21.65 -6.12
C ARG A 296 13.53 -22.42 -6.62
N TYR A 297 13.74 -23.39 -7.50
CA TYR A 297 12.69 -24.18 -8.15
C TYR A 297 13.02 -25.67 -8.11
N TRP A 298 12.08 -26.49 -7.64
CA TRP A 298 12.21 -27.94 -7.58
C TRP A 298 10.87 -28.64 -7.75
N VAL A 299 10.91 -29.95 -7.98
CA VAL A 299 9.72 -30.81 -8.03
C VAL A 299 9.56 -31.51 -6.69
N ALA A 300 8.49 -31.20 -5.98
CA ALA A 300 8.20 -31.83 -4.69
C ALA A 300 7.58 -33.22 -4.85
N ASN A 301 6.72 -33.40 -5.85
CA ASN A 301 5.99 -34.65 -6.03
C ASN A 301 5.52 -34.85 -7.48
N VAL A 302 5.40 -36.12 -7.88
CA VAL A 302 4.70 -36.53 -9.10
C VAL A 302 3.63 -37.54 -8.70
N SER A 303 2.39 -37.27 -9.07
CA SER A 303 1.23 -38.05 -8.63
C SER A 303 0.11 -38.06 -9.69
N GLY A 304 -1.11 -38.38 -9.26
CA GLY A 304 -2.28 -38.41 -10.12
C GLY A 304 -2.34 -39.64 -11.04
N PRO A 305 -3.42 -39.77 -11.82
CA PRO A 305 -3.54 -40.86 -12.79
C PRO A 305 -2.35 -40.87 -13.75
N ALA A 306 -1.82 -42.06 -14.04
CA ALA A 306 -0.67 -42.25 -14.92
C ALA A 306 0.63 -41.50 -14.51
N ASN A 307 0.73 -41.03 -13.27
CA ASN A 307 1.85 -40.18 -12.80
C ASN A 307 2.06 -38.94 -13.67
N SER A 308 0.95 -38.28 -14.05
CA SER A 308 0.95 -37.16 -14.97
C SER A 308 0.87 -35.79 -14.29
N THR A 309 0.59 -35.75 -12.99
CA THR A 309 0.46 -34.51 -12.21
C THR A 309 1.77 -34.20 -11.49
N VAL A 310 2.25 -32.96 -11.64
CA VAL A 310 3.54 -32.52 -11.11
C VAL A 310 3.33 -31.33 -10.18
N ASP A 311 3.83 -31.46 -8.95
CA ASP A 311 3.83 -30.38 -7.95
C ASP A 311 5.19 -29.69 -7.93
N PHE A 312 5.22 -28.48 -8.47
CA PHE A 312 6.38 -27.60 -8.39
C PHE A 312 6.34 -26.75 -7.12
N ARG A 313 7.51 -26.49 -6.56
CA ARG A 313 7.71 -25.60 -5.44
C ARG A 313 8.72 -24.52 -5.78
N TYR A 314 8.51 -23.37 -5.17
CA TYR A 314 9.36 -22.20 -5.32
C TYR A 314 9.66 -21.60 -3.96
N ASP A 315 10.91 -21.20 -3.75
CA ASP A 315 11.34 -20.41 -2.61
C ASP A 315 11.95 -19.10 -3.11
N TRP A 316 11.47 -17.98 -2.59
CA TRP A 316 11.88 -16.64 -3.03
C TRP A 316 12.67 -15.98 -1.92
N LEU A 317 13.98 -15.88 -2.12
CA LEU A 317 14.91 -15.44 -1.10
C LEU A 317 15.51 -14.09 -1.47
N LYS A 318 15.48 -13.14 -0.55
CA LYS A 318 16.27 -11.90 -0.66
C LYS A 318 17.71 -12.23 -0.29
N VAL A 319 18.64 -11.85 -1.16
CA VAL A 319 20.08 -11.95 -0.90
C VAL A 319 20.51 -10.75 -0.05
N LEU A 320 21.02 -11.01 1.15
CA LEU A 320 21.53 -9.98 2.04
C LEU A 320 22.99 -9.61 1.70
N PRO A 321 23.46 -8.43 2.13
CA PRO A 321 24.81 -7.95 1.83
C PRO A 321 25.96 -8.84 2.31
N ASP A 322 25.74 -9.62 3.38
CA ASP A 322 26.68 -10.58 3.92
C ASP A 322 26.63 -11.95 3.22
N GLY A 323 25.78 -12.09 2.19
CA GLY A 323 25.56 -13.33 1.46
C GLY A 323 24.54 -14.27 2.09
N SER A 324 23.95 -13.90 3.24
CA SER A 324 22.85 -14.65 3.86
C SER A 324 21.51 -14.38 3.15
N PHE A 325 20.45 -15.04 3.62
CA PHE A 325 19.13 -14.99 2.97
C PHE A 325 18.01 -14.68 3.95
N GLU A 326 17.05 -13.88 3.48
CA GLU A 326 15.72 -13.75 4.09
C GLU A 326 14.67 -14.33 3.16
N ARG A 327 13.68 -15.04 3.69
CA ARG A 327 12.59 -15.57 2.86
C ARG A 327 11.50 -14.53 2.68
N VAL A 328 11.20 -14.23 1.43
CA VAL A 328 10.20 -13.22 1.02
C VAL A 328 8.88 -13.88 0.68
N ALA A 329 8.90 -15.05 0.06
CA ALA A 329 7.69 -15.79 -0.28
C ALA A 329 7.99 -17.27 -0.55
N GLN A 330 6.94 -18.08 -0.49
CA GLN A 330 6.93 -19.45 -1.02
C GLN A 330 5.77 -19.61 -1.97
N SER A 331 6.00 -20.34 -3.06
CA SER A 331 4.95 -20.62 -4.04
C SER A 331 4.85 -22.09 -4.40
N GLN A 332 3.68 -22.47 -4.89
CA GLN A 332 3.39 -23.77 -5.46
C GLN A 332 2.68 -23.60 -6.80
N LEU A 333 3.02 -24.44 -7.76
CA LEU A 333 2.30 -24.60 -9.01
C LEU A 333 2.06 -26.10 -9.23
N CYS A 334 0.81 -26.48 -9.44
CA CYS A 334 0.46 -27.85 -9.80
C CYS A 334 -0.01 -27.88 -11.25
N MET A 335 0.53 -28.81 -12.03
CA MET A 335 0.09 -29.02 -13.40
C MET A 335 -0.17 -30.50 -13.68
N THR A 336 -0.97 -30.77 -14.71
CA THR A 336 -1.18 -32.12 -15.24
C THR A 336 -0.83 -32.18 -16.72
N TRP A 337 -0.04 -33.17 -17.11
CA TRP A 337 0.14 -33.51 -18.52
C TRP A 337 -1.09 -34.26 -19.03
N VAL A 338 -1.67 -33.75 -20.12
CA VAL A 338 -2.92 -34.27 -20.67
C VAL A 338 -2.86 -34.41 -22.18
N ASN A 339 -3.64 -35.34 -22.70
CA ASN A 339 -4.06 -35.33 -24.09
C ASN A 339 -5.35 -34.50 -24.20
N LEU A 340 -5.33 -33.50 -25.08
CA LEU A 340 -6.46 -32.63 -25.39
C LEU A 340 -7.30 -33.33 -26.47
N ALA A 341 -8.32 -34.07 -26.06
CA ALA A 341 -9.24 -34.70 -26.99
C ALA A 341 -9.99 -33.64 -27.80
N LYS A 342 -10.06 -33.78 -29.13
CA LYS A 342 -10.83 -32.85 -30.01
C LYS A 342 -12.31 -32.74 -29.62
N GLN A 343 -12.85 -33.76 -28.96
CA GLN A 343 -14.18 -33.77 -28.36
C GLN A 343 -14.13 -34.54 -27.03
N GLY A 344 -14.11 -33.83 -25.90
CA GLY A 344 -14.12 -34.43 -24.56
C GLY A 344 -13.28 -33.64 -23.55
N PRO A 345 -13.34 -34.01 -22.25
CA PRO A 345 -12.45 -33.44 -21.25
C PRO A 345 -10.99 -33.87 -21.51
N ALA A 346 -10.05 -33.03 -21.11
CA ALA A 346 -8.63 -33.36 -21.16
C ALA A 346 -8.34 -34.64 -20.35
N GLU A 347 -7.63 -35.59 -20.95
CA GLU A 347 -7.34 -36.89 -20.34
C GLU A 347 -5.90 -36.93 -19.81
N PRO A 348 -5.69 -37.19 -18.50
CA PRO A 348 -4.34 -37.39 -17.95
C PRO A 348 -3.61 -38.55 -18.64
N LYS A 349 -2.37 -38.32 -19.09
CA LYS A 349 -1.53 -39.33 -19.74
C LYS A 349 -0.12 -39.35 -19.13
N PRO A 350 0.61 -40.49 -19.20
CA PRO A 350 2.00 -40.54 -18.72
C PRO A 350 2.85 -39.39 -19.29
N LEU A 351 3.73 -38.86 -18.46
CA LEU A 351 4.72 -37.86 -18.88
C LEU A 351 5.58 -38.43 -20.02
N PRO A 352 5.79 -37.71 -21.14
CA PRO A 352 6.73 -38.10 -22.17
C PRO A 352 8.13 -38.32 -21.62
N ASP A 353 8.90 -39.22 -22.20
CA ASP A 353 10.21 -39.63 -21.66
C ASP A 353 11.17 -38.46 -21.41
N TYR A 354 11.22 -37.47 -22.31
CA TYR A 354 12.07 -36.29 -22.13
C TYR A 354 11.64 -35.47 -20.91
N LEU A 355 10.32 -35.29 -20.71
CA LEU A 355 9.75 -34.51 -19.62
C LEU A 355 9.93 -35.25 -18.29
N LYS A 356 9.70 -36.57 -18.28
CA LYS A 356 9.95 -37.43 -17.13
C LYS A 356 11.42 -37.40 -16.70
N LYS A 357 12.36 -37.48 -17.64
CA LYS A 357 13.80 -37.36 -17.36
C LYS A 357 14.14 -36.01 -16.73
N PHE A 358 13.62 -34.92 -17.30
CA PHE A 358 13.80 -33.57 -16.75
C PHE A 358 13.23 -33.45 -15.33
N ILE A 359 12.01 -33.90 -15.10
CA ILE A 359 11.37 -33.86 -13.77
C ILE A 359 12.19 -34.63 -12.73
N ASN A 360 12.72 -35.80 -13.08
CA ASN A 360 13.54 -36.59 -12.17
C ASN A 360 14.87 -35.91 -11.76
N GLN A 361 15.39 -35.00 -12.59
CA GLN A 361 16.59 -34.20 -12.26
C GLN A 361 16.30 -33.14 -11.19
N LEU A 362 15.04 -32.69 -11.10
CA LEU A 362 14.58 -31.68 -10.14
C LEU A 362 13.79 -32.27 -8.97
N SER A 363 13.54 -33.58 -8.98
CA SER A 363 12.72 -34.25 -7.98
C SER A 363 13.57 -34.77 -6.83
N ASP A 364 13.36 -34.16 -5.68
CA ASP A 364 13.84 -34.62 -4.38
C ASP A 364 12.68 -34.54 -3.36
N PRO A 365 12.01 -35.67 -3.10
CA PRO A 365 10.91 -35.72 -2.12
C PRO A 365 11.36 -35.43 -0.69
N SER A 366 12.66 -35.54 -0.40
CA SER A 366 13.23 -35.28 0.92
C SER A 366 13.70 -33.84 1.11
N TYR A 367 13.80 -33.07 0.02
CA TYR A 367 14.23 -31.68 0.07
C TYR A 367 13.25 -30.84 0.88
N THR A 368 13.75 -30.33 2.00
CA THR A 368 13.05 -29.37 2.84
C THR A 368 13.83 -28.06 2.81
N PRO A 369 13.21 -26.94 2.42
CA PRO A 369 13.85 -25.64 2.50
C PRO A 369 14.39 -25.38 3.90
N GLN A 370 15.59 -24.83 4.00
CA GLN A 370 16.17 -24.49 5.29
C GLN A 370 15.29 -23.45 6.02
N PRO A 371 15.19 -23.52 7.36
CA PRO A 371 14.61 -22.44 8.14
C PRO A 371 15.38 -21.15 7.90
N LEU A 372 14.67 -20.08 7.56
CA LEU A 372 15.22 -18.74 7.30
C LEU A 372 14.35 -17.72 8.02
N LEU A 373 14.84 -16.49 8.17
CA LEU A 373 14.03 -15.39 8.69
C LEU A 373 12.85 -15.13 7.75
N GLU A 374 11.65 -15.13 8.32
CA GLU A 374 10.38 -14.86 7.66
C GLU A 374 9.67 -13.71 8.40
N LEU A 375 9.91 -12.47 7.96
CA LEU A 375 9.41 -11.26 8.63
C LEU A 375 7.88 -11.24 8.80
N PHE A 376 7.15 -11.91 7.91
CA PHE A 376 5.69 -11.91 7.87
C PHE A 376 5.07 -13.27 8.27
N ALA A 377 5.85 -14.23 8.77
CA ALA A 377 5.32 -15.56 9.15
C ALA A 377 4.22 -15.47 10.21
N ASP A 378 4.41 -14.61 11.22
CA ASP A 378 3.60 -14.51 12.44
C ASP A 378 2.88 -13.16 12.55
N ILE A 379 2.42 -12.59 11.43
CA ILE A 379 1.65 -11.34 11.47
C ILE A 379 0.39 -11.53 12.32
N TYR A 380 0.27 -10.69 13.35
CA TYR A 380 -0.96 -10.61 14.13
C TYR A 380 -2.09 -10.01 13.28
N VAL A 381 -3.01 -10.87 12.86
CA VAL A 381 -4.19 -10.50 12.05
C VAL A 381 -5.33 -9.92 12.87
N GLY A 382 -5.29 -10.05 14.20
CA GLY A 382 -6.35 -9.57 15.08
C GLY A 382 -7.45 -10.58 15.39
N LYS A 383 -8.36 -10.18 16.28
CA LYS A 383 -9.61 -10.91 16.54
C LYS A 383 -10.49 -10.96 15.29
N LYS A 384 -11.22 -12.05 15.12
CA LYS A 384 -12.20 -12.20 14.04
C LYS A 384 -13.43 -11.34 14.34
N LEU A 385 -13.76 -10.44 13.42
CA LEU A 385 -14.89 -9.51 13.50
C LEU A 385 -16.10 -9.99 12.70
N TYR A 386 -15.85 -10.66 11.57
CA TYR A 386 -16.88 -11.20 10.69
C TYR A 386 -16.43 -12.53 10.08
N GLN A 387 -17.38 -13.44 9.87
CA GLN A 387 -17.17 -14.70 9.16
C GLN A 387 -18.42 -15.02 8.35
N ALA A 388 -18.23 -15.20 7.05
CA ALA A 388 -19.23 -15.78 6.17
C ALA A 388 -19.57 -17.21 6.62
N LEU A 389 -20.82 -17.66 6.39
CA LEU A 389 -21.26 -19.03 6.65
C LEU A 389 -20.31 -20.05 6.00
N ALA A 390 -20.28 -21.30 6.47
CA ALA A 390 -19.51 -22.34 5.77
C ALA A 390 -20.22 -22.72 4.45
N GLY A 391 -19.46 -22.94 3.37
CA GLY A 391 -20.02 -23.40 2.09
C GLY A 391 -19.24 -22.96 0.85
N ILE A 392 -19.54 -23.65 -0.26
CA ILE A 392 -19.10 -23.28 -1.61
C ILE A 392 -19.90 -22.01 -1.96
N ASN A 393 -19.23 -20.86 -2.07
CA ASN A 393 -19.83 -19.54 -2.37
C ASN A 393 -20.57 -18.82 -1.23
N SER A 394 -20.28 -19.14 0.02
CA SER A 394 -20.97 -18.52 1.17
C SER A 394 -20.53 -17.09 1.52
N GLY A 395 -19.66 -16.46 0.72
CA GLY A 395 -19.16 -15.11 0.96
C GLY A 395 -20.13 -14.01 0.49
N ARG A 396 -20.14 -12.87 1.18
CA ARG A 396 -20.94 -11.69 0.76
C ARG A 396 -20.29 -11.05 -0.46
N LEU A 397 -20.97 -11.01 -1.60
CA LEU A 397 -20.46 -10.36 -2.82
C LEU A 397 -20.14 -8.88 -2.54
N LEU A 398 -18.88 -8.50 -2.73
CA LEU A 398 -18.42 -7.12 -2.56
C LEU A 398 -18.38 -6.37 -3.89
N ARG A 399 -17.93 -7.05 -4.94
CA ARG A 399 -17.76 -6.43 -6.25
C ARG A 399 -17.73 -7.46 -7.37
N GLU A 400 -18.31 -7.08 -8.50
CA GLU A 400 -18.15 -7.76 -9.79
C GLU A 400 -17.41 -6.82 -10.75
N GLN A 401 -16.53 -7.38 -11.58
CA GLN A 401 -15.86 -6.63 -12.63
C GLN A 401 -15.57 -7.53 -13.82
N ILE A 402 -15.82 -7.01 -15.02
CA ILE A 402 -15.46 -7.68 -16.28
C ILE A 402 -14.08 -7.20 -16.71
N PHE A 403 -13.23 -8.15 -17.08
CA PHE A 403 -11.93 -7.93 -17.69
C PHE A 403 -11.97 -8.44 -19.12
N GLU A 404 -11.68 -7.53 -20.06
CA GLU A 404 -11.39 -7.90 -21.43
C GLU A 404 -10.03 -8.59 -21.49
N THR A 405 -9.90 -9.58 -22.36
CA THR A 405 -8.63 -10.27 -22.61
C THR A 405 -8.17 -10.08 -24.04
N SER A 406 -6.87 -10.20 -24.26
CA SER A 406 -6.23 -9.99 -25.54
C SER A 406 -5.05 -10.94 -25.71
N LEU A 407 -4.34 -10.82 -26.84
CA LEU A 407 -3.11 -11.57 -27.09
C LEU A 407 -2.00 -11.26 -26.07
N GLU A 408 -2.01 -10.08 -25.43
CA GLU A 408 -1.05 -9.75 -24.35
C GLU A 408 -1.24 -10.66 -23.13
N ASP A 409 -2.44 -11.18 -22.93
CA ASP A 409 -2.79 -12.03 -21.79
C ASP A 409 -2.51 -13.53 -22.06
N THR A 410 -2.06 -13.88 -23.27
CA THR A 410 -1.89 -15.27 -23.69
C THR A 410 -0.48 -15.82 -23.49
N ASP A 411 -0.39 -17.14 -23.36
CA ASP A 411 0.86 -17.88 -23.44
C ASP A 411 1.17 -18.35 -24.89
N ALA A 412 2.31 -19.03 -25.06
CA ALA A 412 2.78 -19.49 -26.36
C ALA A 412 1.87 -20.54 -27.04
N ILE A 413 0.88 -21.08 -26.33
CA ILE A 413 -0.08 -22.08 -26.82
C ILE A 413 -1.42 -21.42 -27.16
N GLY A 414 -1.58 -20.12 -26.83
CA GLY A 414 -2.77 -19.33 -27.15
C GLY A 414 -3.85 -19.36 -26.08
N ASN A 415 -3.55 -19.87 -24.88
CA ASN A 415 -4.45 -19.82 -23.72
C ASN A 415 -4.13 -18.60 -22.84
N ILE A 416 -5.10 -18.13 -22.06
CA ILE A 416 -4.84 -17.10 -21.05
C ILE A 416 -3.85 -17.64 -20.01
N ASN A 417 -2.75 -16.91 -19.79
CA ASN A 417 -1.74 -17.28 -18.83
C ASN A 417 -2.33 -17.28 -17.40
N PHE A 418 -2.05 -18.34 -16.62
CA PHE A 418 -2.57 -18.52 -15.26
C PHE A 418 -2.25 -17.33 -14.33
N ALA A 419 -1.13 -16.64 -14.55
CA ALA A 419 -0.73 -15.49 -13.72
C ALA A 419 -1.73 -14.32 -13.81
N ASN A 420 -2.48 -14.20 -14.92
CA ASN A 420 -3.47 -13.14 -15.11
C ASN A 420 -4.64 -13.22 -14.12
N TYR A 421 -4.98 -14.43 -13.63
CA TYR A 421 -6.01 -14.59 -12.61
C TYR A 421 -5.68 -13.80 -11.33
N TYR A 422 -4.40 -13.70 -10.98
CA TYR A 422 -3.90 -12.97 -9.82
C TYR A 422 -3.78 -11.47 -10.08
N VAL A 423 -3.47 -11.08 -11.32
CA VAL A 423 -3.54 -9.68 -11.75
C VAL A 423 -4.96 -9.16 -11.61
N TRP A 424 -5.97 -9.93 -12.03
CA TRP A 424 -7.38 -9.56 -11.86
C TRP A 424 -7.81 -9.50 -10.39
N GLN A 425 -7.35 -10.42 -9.52
CA GLN A 425 -7.58 -10.33 -8.06
C GLN A 425 -7.06 -9.00 -7.52
N GLY A 426 -5.81 -8.66 -7.82
CA GLY A 426 -5.20 -7.40 -7.38
C GLY A 426 -5.98 -6.19 -7.87
N ARG A 427 -6.31 -6.14 -9.17
CA ARG A 427 -7.04 -5.01 -9.78
C ARG A 427 -8.42 -4.79 -9.17
N ILE A 428 -9.24 -5.84 -9.00
CA ILE A 428 -10.59 -5.69 -8.44
C ILE A 428 -10.55 -5.32 -6.95
N ARG A 429 -9.61 -5.93 -6.19
CA ARG A 429 -9.36 -5.65 -4.76
C ARG A 429 -8.94 -4.19 -4.55
N ASP A 430 -7.90 -3.76 -5.26
CA ASP A 430 -7.35 -2.41 -5.12
C ASP A 430 -8.39 -1.37 -5.53
N SER A 431 -9.11 -1.62 -6.62
CA SER A 431 -10.18 -0.71 -7.05
C SER A 431 -11.33 -0.64 -6.04
N PHE A 432 -11.64 -1.71 -5.32
CA PHE A 432 -12.66 -1.71 -4.27
C PHE A 432 -12.21 -0.89 -3.07
N PHE A 433 -11.03 -1.17 -2.51
CA PHE A 433 -10.53 -0.44 -1.34
C PHE A 433 -10.19 1.01 -1.64
N HIS A 434 -9.65 1.31 -2.83
CA HIS A 434 -9.43 2.70 -3.26
C HIS A 434 -10.72 3.53 -3.25
N LYS A 435 -11.89 2.93 -3.58
CA LYS A 435 -13.17 3.66 -3.50
C LYS A 435 -13.59 3.97 -2.05
N LEU A 436 -13.23 3.11 -1.09
CA LEU A 436 -13.56 3.31 0.32
C LEU A 436 -12.60 4.30 1.00
N ILE A 437 -11.31 4.21 0.69
CA ILE A 437 -10.23 4.97 1.34
C ILE A 437 -9.28 5.60 0.31
N PRO A 438 -9.77 6.49 -0.57
CA PRO A 438 -8.97 7.04 -1.68
C PRO A 438 -7.74 7.81 -1.20
N ASP A 439 -7.82 8.48 -0.05
CA ASP A 439 -6.71 9.26 0.50
C ASP A 439 -5.54 8.37 0.95
N SER A 440 -5.82 7.16 1.46
CA SER A 440 -4.77 6.20 1.85
C SER A 440 -3.97 5.66 0.66
N TYR A 441 -4.54 5.71 -0.55
CA TYR A 441 -3.88 5.28 -1.79
C TYR A 441 -3.07 6.40 -2.48
N ARG A 442 -3.01 7.61 -1.91
CA ARG A 442 -2.17 8.70 -2.45
C ARG A 442 -0.71 8.51 -2.02
N ARG A 443 0.21 8.37 -2.98
CA ARG A 443 1.65 8.16 -2.70
C ARG A 443 2.31 9.20 -1.78
N THR A 444 1.82 10.45 -1.76
CA THR A 444 2.40 11.53 -0.94
C THR A 444 1.77 11.66 0.44
N ALA A 445 0.64 10.99 0.70
CA ALA A 445 -0.13 11.10 1.94
C ALA A 445 -0.61 9.74 2.47
N SER A 446 -0.04 8.65 1.95
CA SER A 446 -0.50 7.29 2.25
C SER A 446 -0.32 7.00 3.73
N GLN A 447 -1.45 6.76 4.40
CA GLN A 447 -1.51 6.32 5.79
C GLN A 447 -1.33 4.81 5.93
N GLY A 448 -1.31 4.07 4.81
CA GLY A 448 -1.20 2.63 4.80
C GLY A 448 -1.64 2.00 3.49
N GLU A 449 -1.54 0.67 3.42
CA GLU A 449 -1.89 -0.13 2.25
C GLU A 449 -2.23 -1.58 2.59
N PHE A 450 -2.91 -2.27 1.67
CA PHE A 450 -3.16 -3.71 1.78
C PHE A 450 -2.00 -4.54 1.23
N ARG A 451 -1.43 -5.39 2.09
CA ARG A 451 -0.41 -6.38 1.73
C ARG A 451 -1.01 -7.77 1.64
N CYS A 452 -0.75 -8.44 0.52
CA CYS A 452 -1.11 -9.85 0.37
C CYS A 452 -0.29 -10.69 1.37
N LEU A 453 -0.96 -11.61 2.05
CA LEU A 453 -0.33 -12.63 2.88
C LEU A 453 -0.37 -14.00 2.19
N ASN A 454 -1.48 -14.29 1.51
CA ASN A 454 -1.68 -15.53 0.77
C ASN A 454 -2.62 -15.30 -0.41
N SER A 455 -2.36 -15.98 -1.52
CA SER A 455 -3.26 -15.99 -2.66
C SER A 455 -3.18 -17.31 -3.40
N ARG A 456 -4.34 -17.88 -3.74
CA ARG A 456 -4.49 -19.17 -4.41
C ARG A 456 -5.58 -19.09 -5.47
N VAL A 457 -5.39 -19.77 -6.59
CA VAL A 457 -6.43 -20.00 -7.61
C VAL A 457 -6.42 -21.46 -8.01
N GLU A 458 -7.61 -22.06 -8.05
CA GLU A 458 -7.87 -23.39 -8.58
C GLU A 458 -8.59 -23.26 -9.93
N ASN A 459 -7.93 -23.73 -10.98
CA ASN A 459 -8.39 -23.67 -12.35
C ASN A 459 -9.27 -24.89 -12.66
N LEU A 460 -10.45 -24.62 -13.20
CA LEU A 460 -11.45 -25.63 -13.58
C LEU A 460 -11.54 -25.78 -15.09
N ARG A 461 -11.34 -24.69 -15.84
CA ARG A 461 -11.43 -24.61 -17.30
C ARG A 461 -10.46 -23.58 -17.84
N GLU A 462 -10.12 -23.73 -19.12
CA GLU A 462 -9.30 -22.80 -19.87
C GLU A 462 -10.09 -21.57 -20.30
N ALA A 463 -9.39 -20.43 -20.38
CA ALA A 463 -9.87 -19.21 -20.98
C ALA A 463 -9.01 -18.90 -22.21
N LEU A 464 -9.63 -18.31 -23.22
CA LEU A 464 -9.02 -17.97 -24.50
C LEU A 464 -8.89 -16.44 -24.64
N PRO A 465 -7.99 -15.95 -25.50
CA PRO A 465 -7.95 -14.53 -25.84
C PRO A 465 -9.31 -14.05 -26.35
N PHE A 466 -9.64 -12.80 -26.02
CA PHE A 466 -10.91 -12.14 -26.35
C PHE A 466 -12.14 -12.71 -25.64
N ASP A 467 -11.97 -13.66 -24.71
CA ASP A 467 -13.01 -13.98 -23.74
C ASP A 467 -13.21 -12.79 -22.80
N GLN A 468 -14.47 -12.48 -22.49
CA GLN A 468 -14.82 -11.55 -21.42
C GLN A 468 -14.87 -12.31 -20.09
N ILE A 469 -13.99 -11.93 -19.17
CA ILE A 469 -13.83 -12.62 -17.89
C ILE A 469 -14.48 -11.79 -16.79
N GLN A 470 -15.64 -12.23 -16.31
CA GLN A 470 -16.25 -11.67 -15.12
C GLN A 470 -15.58 -12.26 -13.86
N VAL A 471 -15.06 -11.40 -13.01
CA VAL A 471 -14.49 -11.76 -11.71
C VAL A 471 -15.38 -11.23 -10.60
N ASN A 472 -15.80 -12.14 -9.72
CA ASN A 472 -16.64 -11.86 -8.57
C ASN A 472 -15.80 -11.95 -7.30
N MET A 473 -15.63 -10.83 -6.61
CA MET A 473 -14.92 -10.75 -5.33
C MET A 473 -15.94 -10.70 -4.19
N SER A 474 -15.81 -11.64 -3.25
CA SER A 474 -16.71 -11.79 -2.10
C SER A 474 -15.93 -11.80 -0.79
N LEU A 475 -16.53 -11.26 0.27
CA LEU A 475 -15.97 -11.26 1.62
C LEU A 475 -16.16 -12.62 2.28
N ARG A 476 -15.08 -13.21 2.80
CA ARG A 476 -15.11 -14.45 3.58
C ARG A 476 -14.95 -14.21 5.07
N ALA A 477 -14.01 -13.37 5.47
CA ALA A 477 -13.81 -13.02 6.87
C ALA A 477 -13.19 -11.62 7.00
N VAL A 478 -13.44 -10.99 8.15
CA VAL A 478 -12.79 -9.75 8.57
C VAL A 478 -12.16 -10.02 9.93
N TYR A 479 -10.92 -9.58 10.09
CA TYR A 479 -10.20 -9.54 11.37
C TYR A 479 -9.84 -8.08 11.68
N GLU A 480 -9.31 -7.80 12.88
CA GLU A 480 -8.94 -6.43 13.25
C GLU A 480 -7.94 -5.81 12.27
N ASN A 481 -6.99 -6.59 11.73
CA ASN A 481 -5.92 -6.09 10.86
C ASN A 481 -5.95 -6.68 9.44
N SER A 482 -6.86 -7.62 9.14
CA SER A 482 -6.84 -8.35 7.87
C SER A 482 -8.22 -8.70 7.33
N VAL A 483 -8.25 -9.07 6.05
CA VAL A 483 -9.44 -9.53 5.34
C VAL A 483 -9.11 -10.82 4.60
N SER A 484 -10.10 -11.72 4.55
CA SER A 484 -10.10 -12.90 3.69
C SER A 484 -11.18 -12.73 2.63
N LEU A 485 -10.79 -12.90 1.38
CA LEU A 485 -11.61 -12.69 0.19
C LEU A 485 -11.65 -13.98 -0.64
N ALA A 486 -12.81 -14.25 -1.23
CA ALA A 486 -12.98 -15.31 -2.22
C ALA A 486 -13.28 -14.72 -3.59
N PHE A 487 -12.84 -15.43 -4.62
CA PHE A 487 -12.98 -15.05 -6.02
C PHE A 487 -13.63 -16.17 -6.81
N GLU A 488 -14.52 -15.80 -7.71
CA GLU A 488 -15.03 -16.69 -8.76
C GLU A 488 -14.78 -16.03 -10.11
N TYR A 489 -14.37 -16.85 -11.08
CA TYR A 489 -14.03 -16.39 -12.42
C TYR A 489 -14.98 -17.06 -13.40
N PHE A 490 -15.60 -16.26 -14.25
CA PHE A 490 -16.56 -16.72 -15.24
C PHE A 490 -16.19 -16.17 -16.61
N ARG A 491 -16.22 -17.05 -17.62
CA ARG A 491 -16.34 -16.62 -19.00
C ARG A 491 -17.79 -16.23 -19.25
N LEU A 492 -17.99 -15.05 -19.83
CA LEU A 492 -19.28 -14.65 -20.38
C LEU A 492 -19.40 -15.21 -21.81
N THR A 493 -20.46 -15.95 -22.07
CA THR A 493 -20.75 -16.48 -23.40
C THR A 493 -21.56 -15.47 -24.22
N PRO A 494 -21.56 -15.53 -25.57
CA PRO A 494 -22.30 -14.59 -26.40
C PRO A 494 -23.81 -14.52 -26.13
N ASP A 495 -24.38 -15.62 -25.62
CA ASP A 495 -25.77 -15.79 -25.18
C ASP A 495 -26.03 -15.27 -23.76
N GLY A 496 -25.04 -14.65 -23.10
CA GLY A 496 -25.16 -14.03 -21.79
C GLY A 496 -25.05 -15.00 -20.61
N ASN A 497 -24.76 -16.28 -20.86
CA ASN A 497 -24.54 -17.27 -19.81
C ASN A 497 -23.14 -17.12 -19.18
N LYS A 498 -23.00 -17.58 -17.93
CA LYS A 498 -21.73 -17.60 -17.20
C LYS A 498 -21.19 -19.02 -17.14
N GLN A 499 -19.96 -19.23 -17.62
CA GLN A 499 -19.26 -20.49 -17.46
C GLN A 499 -18.11 -20.34 -16.46
N LYS A 500 -18.14 -21.12 -15.38
CA LYS A 500 -17.13 -21.05 -14.32
C LYS A 500 -15.76 -21.57 -14.80
N LEU A 501 -14.74 -20.73 -14.67
CA LEU A 501 -13.36 -20.99 -15.09
C LEU A 501 -12.46 -21.36 -13.91
N ALA A 502 -12.62 -20.70 -12.78
CA ALA A 502 -11.77 -20.89 -11.61
C ALA A 502 -12.46 -20.42 -10.32
N VAL A 503 -11.88 -20.81 -9.19
CA VAL A 503 -12.12 -20.22 -7.88
C VAL A 503 -10.81 -19.74 -7.29
N GLY A 504 -10.84 -18.70 -6.46
CA GLY A 504 -9.64 -18.19 -5.83
C GLY A 504 -9.89 -17.68 -4.43
N GLU A 505 -8.78 -17.51 -3.71
CA GLU A 505 -8.73 -17.02 -2.34
C GLU A 505 -7.61 -15.99 -2.24
N HIS A 506 -7.83 -14.99 -1.40
CA HIS A 506 -6.85 -13.95 -1.11
C HIS A 506 -6.96 -13.49 0.33
N GLU A 507 -5.84 -13.45 1.02
CA GLU A 507 -5.71 -12.90 2.36
C GLU A 507 -4.85 -11.64 2.28
N ALA A 508 -5.37 -10.54 2.81
CA ALA A 508 -4.63 -9.29 2.85
C ALA A 508 -4.70 -8.66 4.24
N ALA A 509 -3.56 -8.18 4.73
CA ALA A 509 -3.48 -7.39 5.95
C ALA A 509 -3.28 -5.92 5.62
N TRP A 510 -3.82 -5.05 6.46
CA TRP A 510 -3.54 -3.62 6.40
C TRP A 510 -2.22 -3.32 7.10
N PHE A 511 -1.38 -2.55 6.43
CA PHE A 511 -0.12 -2.06 6.97
C PHE A 511 -0.16 -0.54 6.99
N SER A 512 0.27 0.07 8.10
CA SER A 512 0.47 1.51 8.19
C SER A 512 1.93 1.84 8.40
N ARG A 513 2.32 3.09 8.10
CA ARG A 513 3.65 3.58 8.46
C ARG A 513 3.74 3.73 9.98
N SER A 514 4.76 3.11 10.56
CA SER A 514 5.21 3.36 11.93
C SER A 514 5.88 4.74 12.04
N GLN A 515 6.18 5.17 13.27
CA GLN A 515 6.93 6.41 13.53
C GLN A 515 8.31 6.41 12.86
N ASP A 516 8.92 5.24 12.70
CA ASP A 516 10.22 5.05 12.05
C ASP A 516 10.13 4.92 10.51
N GLY A 517 8.96 5.19 9.92
CA GLY A 517 8.73 5.12 8.47
C GLY A 517 8.51 3.70 7.92
N LYS A 518 8.79 2.65 8.70
CA LYS A 518 8.57 1.25 8.31
C LYS A 518 7.09 0.92 8.25
N PHE A 519 6.68 0.13 7.25
CA PHE A 519 5.32 -0.40 7.19
C PHE A 519 5.18 -1.58 8.15
N VAL A 520 4.19 -1.51 9.04
CA VAL A 520 3.90 -2.56 10.03
C VAL A 520 2.41 -2.91 9.99
N PRO A 521 2.02 -4.16 10.32
CA PRO A 521 0.62 -4.54 10.44
C PRO A 521 -0.12 -3.60 11.39
N ALA A 522 -1.31 -3.17 11.00
CA ALA A 522 -2.12 -2.22 11.75
C ALA A 522 -3.61 -2.55 11.63
N PRO A 523 -4.46 -2.03 12.54
CA PRO A 523 -5.90 -2.15 12.42
C PRO A 523 -6.41 -1.66 11.07
N LEU A 524 -7.40 -2.37 10.53
CA LEU A 524 -8.13 -1.94 9.35
C LEU A 524 -8.65 -0.52 9.58
N PRO A 525 -8.53 0.38 8.58
CA PRO A 525 -9.14 1.71 8.68
C PRO A 525 -10.62 1.58 9.02
N GLU A 526 -11.10 2.42 9.93
CA GLU A 526 -12.46 2.29 10.46
C GLU A 526 -13.51 2.27 9.33
N VAL A 527 -13.38 3.14 8.33
CA VAL A 527 -14.24 3.17 7.14
C VAL A 527 -14.29 1.82 6.41
N VAL A 528 -13.16 1.11 6.32
CA VAL A 528 -13.11 -0.23 5.72
C VAL A 528 -13.77 -1.25 6.64
N ARG A 529 -13.45 -1.23 7.94
CA ARG A 529 -14.03 -2.15 8.92
C ARG A 529 -15.55 -2.05 8.96
N LEU A 530 -16.11 -0.84 9.02
CA LEU A 530 -17.55 -0.58 9.00
C LEU A 530 -18.18 -1.06 7.70
N ALA A 531 -17.61 -0.69 6.54
CA ALA A 531 -18.13 -1.12 5.23
C ALA A 531 -18.16 -2.66 5.07
N LEU A 532 -17.19 -3.36 5.66
CA LEU A 532 -17.14 -4.83 5.60
C LEU A 532 -18.06 -5.49 6.65
N CYS A 533 -18.22 -4.93 7.84
CA CYS A 533 -18.96 -5.58 8.94
C CYS A 533 -20.44 -5.18 9.01
N GLU A 534 -20.83 -3.95 8.68
CA GLU A 534 -22.17 -3.41 9.04
C GLU A 534 -23.26 -3.63 7.99
N GLN A 535 -22.93 -4.07 6.77
CA GLN A 535 -23.94 -4.51 5.79
C GLN A 535 -24.31 -5.99 5.98
N SER A 536 -24.39 -6.47 7.23
CA SER A 536 -24.75 -7.85 7.61
C SER A 536 -26.22 -7.98 7.97
#